data_AF-A0A923SQ53-F1
#
_entry.id   AF-A0A923SQ53-F1
#
_cell.length_a   1.000
_cell.length_b   1.000
_cell.length_c   1.000
_cell.angle_alpha   90.00
_cell.angle_beta   90.00
_cell.angle_gamma   90.00
#
_symmetry.space_group_name_H-M   'P 1'
#
loop_
_entity.id
_entity.type
_entity.pdbx_description
1 polymer ?
#
loop_
_entity_poly.entity_id
_entity_poly.type
_entity_poly.pdbx_seq_one_letter_code
_entity_poly.pdbx_strand_id
1 'polypeptide(L)'
;MKILFALLSYLLLPWHMLLAADTLQLRQHVQVTDRAKARNHHNLHELNQTADYIKADFSELQGQATEQVYRVNGNYYCNIILSTGPADAPRLVVGAVYKAILTLRS
;
A
#
# COMPACT_ATOMS: atom_id res chain seq x y z
N MET A 1 -7.99 -49.47 10.66
CA MET A 1 -8.59 -48.40 9.82
C MET A 1 -8.49 -46.97 10.39
N LYS A 2 -7.92 -46.72 11.59
CA LYS A 2 -7.76 -45.35 12.12
C LYS A 2 -6.40 -44.69 11.81
N ILE A 3 -5.36 -45.50 11.62
CA ILE A 3 -3.98 -45.01 11.35
C ILE A 3 -3.80 -44.54 9.90
N LEU A 4 -4.61 -45.06 8.96
CA LEU A 4 -4.54 -44.69 7.54
C LEU A 4 -5.08 -43.26 7.25
N PHE A 5 -6.00 -42.77 8.09
CA PHE A 5 -6.55 -41.41 7.97
C PHE A 5 -5.62 -40.32 8.52
N ALA A 6 -4.78 -40.65 9.51
CA ALA A 6 -3.86 -39.68 10.11
C ALA A 6 -2.74 -39.28 9.14
N LEU A 7 -2.25 -40.20 8.31
CA LEU A 7 -1.20 -39.92 7.32
C LEU A 7 -1.73 -39.12 6.11
N LEU A 8 -3.02 -39.26 5.77
CA LEU A 8 -3.64 -38.50 4.68
C LEU A 8 -3.87 -37.02 5.05
N SER A 9 -3.98 -36.71 6.35
CA SER A 9 -4.15 -35.34 6.85
C SER A 9 -2.89 -34.49 6.77
N TYR A 10 -1.70 -35.11 6.74
CA TYR A 10 -0.42 -34.42 6.55
C TYR A 10 -0.12 -34.07 5.09
N LEU A 11 -0.80 -34.70 4.13
CA LEU A 11 -0.65 -34.44 2.69
C LEU A 11 -1.44 -33.21 2.21
N LEU A 12 -2.31 -32.67 3.08
CA LEU A 12 -3.20 -31.54 2.80
C LEU A 12 -2.81 -30.27 3.58
N LEU A 13 -1.62 -30.21 4.17
CA LEU A 13 -1.09 -28.95 4.66
C LEU A 13 -0.76 -28.12 3.40
N PRO A 14 -1.51 -27.04 3.10
CA PRO A 14 -1.13 -26.18 2.00
C PRO A 14 0.25 -25.66 2.38
N TRP A 15 1.24 -25.99 1.55
CA TRP A 15 2.47 -25.22 1.51
C TRP A 15 2.00 -23.79 1.31
N HIS A 16 2.05 -22.98 2.36
CA HIS A 16 1.93 -21.55 2.22
C HIS A 16 3.12 -21.18 1.35
N MET A 17 2.90 -21.18 0.04
CA MET A 17 3.83 -20.56 -0.88
C MET A 17 4.01 -19.16 -0.32
N LEU A 18 5.20 -18.90 0.19
CA LEU A 18 5.61 -17.54 0.49
C LEU A 18 5.57 -16.82 -0.85
N LEU A 19 4.46 -16.16 -1.13
CA LEU A 19 4.35 -15.28 -2.27
C LEU A 19 5.32 -14.14 -1.99
N ALA A 20 6.48 -14.18 -2.63
CA ALA A 20 7.39 -13.06 -2.63
C ALA A 20 6.71 -11.90 -3.36
N ALA A 21 6.91 -10.68 -2.87
CA ALA A 21 6.43 -9.49 -3.57
C ALA A 21 7.06 -9.42 -4.97
N ASP A 22 6.27 -9.04 -5.97
CA ASP A 22 6.78 -8.86 -7.33
C ASP A 22 7.71 -7.64 -7.39
N THR A 23 9.01 -7.91 -7.45
CA THR A 23 10.03 -6.86 -7.47
C THR A 23 10.01 -6.00 -8.73
N LEU A 24 9.44 -6.47 -9.85
CA LEU A 24 9.26 -5.67 -11.06
C LEU A 24 8.12 -4.68 -10.87
N GLN A 25 6.99 -5.15 -10.35
CA GLN A 25 5.85 -4.29 -10.05
C GLN A 25 6.22 -3.22 -9.01
N LEU A 26 6.95 -3.59 -7.95
CA LEU A 26 7.45 -2.63 -6.95
C LEU A 26 8.34 -1.54 -7.59
N ARG A 27 9.25 -1.92 -8.51
CA ARG A 27 10.09 -0.95 -9.23
C ARG A 27 9.26 -0.02 -10.11
N GLN A 28 8.22 -0.52 -10.77
CA GLN A 28 7.33 0.30 -11.58
C GLN A 28 6.60 1.35 -10.73
N HIS A 29 6.06 0.97 -9.56
CA HIS A 29 5.43 1.92 -8.65
C HIS A 29 6.39 3.02 -8.19
N VAL A 30 7.65 2.65 -7.88
CA VAL A 30 8.69 3.64 -7.54
C VAL A 30 8.95 4.57 -8.72
N GLN A 31 9.12 4.05 -9.94
CA GLN A 31 9.37 4.86 -11.14
C GLN A 31 8.23 5.82 -11.47
N VAL A 32 6.97 5.39 -11.32
CA VAL A 32 5.79 6.25 -11.58
C VAL A 32 5.69 7.39 -10.55
N THR A 33 6.11 7.13 -9.32
CA THR A 33 6.03 8.10 -8.22
C THR A 33 7.30 8.93 -8.01
N ASP A 34 8.40 8.56 -8.67
CA ASP A 34 9.66 9.30 -8.70
C ASP A 34 9.66 10.32 -9.84
N ARG A 35 9.40 11.58 -9.51
CA ARG A 35 9.23 12.68 -10.45
C ARG A 35 10.26 13.78 -10.20
N ALA A 36 10.48 14.62 -11.22
CA ALA A 36 11.49 15.68 -11.20
C ALA A 36 11.30 16.72 -10.07
N LYS A 37 10.05 16.96 -9.64
CA LYS A 37 9.73 17.88 -8.55
C LYS A 37 9.42 17.10 -7.27
N ALA A 38 9.96 17.55 -6.14
CA ALA A 38 9.70 16.90 -4.85
C ALA A 38 8.24 17.02 -4.42
N ARG A 39 7.67 15.92 -3.94
CA ARG A 39 6.30 15.80 -3.43
C ARG A 39 6.20 16.40 -2.01
N ASN A 40 6.13 17.72 -1.89
CA ASN A 40 6.09 18.42 -0.60
C ASN A 40 5.12 19.61 -0.61
N HIS A 41 5.07 20.36 0.51
CA HIS A 41 4.16 21.49 0.70
C HIS A 41 4.36 22.66 -0.26
N HIS A 42 5.52 22.78 -0.92
CA HIS A 42 5.75 23.76 -1.99
C HIS A 42 5.22 23.28 -3.35
N ASN A 43 5.07 21.96 -3.54
CA ASN A 43 4.64 21.33 -4.78
C ASN A 43 3.39 20.45 -4.56
N LEU A 44 2.30 21.06 -4.08
CA LEU A 44 1.05 20.35 -3.79
C LEU A 44 0.48 19.59 -5.00
N HIS A 45 0.71 20.09 -6.21
CA HIS A 45 0.29 19.40 -7.43
C HIS A 45 0.90 18.00 -7.55
N GLU A 46 2.21 17.87 -7.37
CA GLU A 46 2.91 16.57 -7.44
C GLU A 46 2.51 15.64 -6.29
N LEU A 47 2.31 16.23 -5.11
CA LEU A 47 1.84 15.49 -3.93
C LEU A 47 0.46 14.89 -4.18
N ASN A 48 -0.48 15.69 -4.72
CA ASN A 48 -1.85 15.26 -5.01
C ASN A 48 -1.89 14.25 -6.16
N GLN A 49 -1.13 14.45 -7.23
CA GLN A 49 -1.06 13.48 -8.32
C GLN A 49 -0.50 12.11 -7.86
N THR A 50 0.40 12.11 -6.87
CA THR A 50 0.86 10.86 -6.25
C THR A 50 -0.25 10.21 -5.44
N ALA A 51 -1.02 10.99 -4.69
CA ALA A 51 -2.17 10.49 -3.94
C ALA A 51 -3.25 9.90 -4.87
N ASP A 52 -3.54 10.58 -5.99
CA ASP A 52 -4.48 10.10 -7.01
C ASP A 52 -4.03 8.75 -7.60
N TYR A 53 -2.73 8.62 -7.91
CA TYR A 53 -2.15 7.37 -8.40
C TYR A 53 -2.30 6.22 -7.38
N ILE A 54 -1.93 6.45 -6.12
CA ILE A 54 -2.04 5.43 -5.06
C ILE A 54 -3.50 5.02 -4.87
N LYS A 55 -4.44 5.97 -4.90
CA LYS A 55 -5.87 5.68 -4.76
C LYS A 55 -6.41 4.89 -5.94
N ALA A 56 -6.01 5.22 -7.16
CA ALA A 56 -6.39 4.47 -8.36
C ALA A 56 -5.91 3.01 -8.25
N ASP A 57 -4.63 2.81 -7.91
CA ASP A 57 -4.03 1.49 -7.73
C ASP A 57 -4.74 0.68 -6.62
N PHE A 58 -5.01 1.31 -5.47
CA PHE A 58 -5.75 0.66 -4.38
C PHE A 58 -7.19 0.31 -4.74
N SER A 59 -7.81 1.04 -5.67
CA SER A 59 -9.20 0.79 -6.08
C SER A 59 -9.33 -0.47 -6.95
N GLU A 60 -8.22 -0.96 -7.51
CA GLU A 60 -8.18 -2.23 -8.25
C GLU A 60 -8.04 -3.44 -7.33
N LEU A 61 -7.70 -3.22 -6.05
CA LEU A 61 -7.51 -4.27 -5.06
C LEU A 61 -8.81 -4.59 -4.32
N GLN A 62 -8.89 -5.82 -3.77
CA GLN A 62 -10.01 -6.21 -2.93
C GLN A 62 -9.96 -5.47 -1.60
N GLY A 63 -10.91 -4.57 -1.37
CA GLY A 63 -11.03 -3.82 -0.13
C GLY A 63 -11.76 -2.50 -0.32
N GLN A 64 -11.57 -1.60 0.63
CA GLN A 64 -12.12 -0.26 0.60
C GLN A 64 -10.99 0.78 0.64
N ALA A 65 -10.77 1.47 -0.48
CA ALA A 65 -9.89 2.62 -0.56
C ALA A 65 -10.63 3.89 -0.11
N THR A 66 -10.03 4.67 0.78
CA THR A 66 -10.60 5.91 1.32
C THR A 66 -9.55 7.01 1.41
N GLU A 67 -10.02 8.26 1.34
CA GLU A 67 -9.22 9.45 1.60
C GLU A 67 -9.55 10.01 2.97
N GLN A 68 -8.52 10.22 3.78
CA GLN A 68 -8.62 10.99 5.01
C GLN A 68 -8.03 12.38 4.77
N VAL A 69 -8.88 13.36 4.47
CA VAL A 69 -8.47 14.75 4.21
C VAL A 69 -8.23 15.50 5.52
N TYR A 70 -7.14 16.27 5.59
CA TYR A 70 -6.78 17.14 6.72
C TYR A 70 -6.17 18.46 6.26
N ARG A 71 -6.14 19.46 7.14
CA ARG A 71 -5.66 20.82 6.83
C ARG A 71 -4.49 21.22 7.72
N VAL A 72 -3.43 21.77 7.12
CA VAL A 72 -2.27 22.32 7.83
C VAL A 72 -1.89 23.66 7.19
N ASN A 73 -1.76 24.71 7.99
CA ASN A 73 -1.36 26.05 7.53
C ASN A 73 -2.15 26.55 6.31
N GLY A 74 -3.46 26.31 6.29
CA GLY A 74 -4.33 26.72 5.19
C GLY A 74 -4.42 25.74 4.02
N ASN A 75 -3.46 24.82 3.87
CA ASN A 75 -3.39 23.84 2.78
C ASN A 75 -4.07 22.52 3.14
N TYR A 76 -4.66 21.86 2.14
CA TYR A 76 -5.25 20.53 2.26
C TYR A 76 -4.23 19.44 1.92
N TYR A 77 -4.30 18.34 2.66
CA TYR A 77 -3.52 17.13 2.48
C TYR A 77 -4.43 15.92 2.68
N CYS A 78 -4.02 14.74 2.23
CA CYS A 78 -4.78 13.52 2.45
C CYS A 78 -3.88 12.34 2.82
N ASN A 79 -4.42 11.41 3.59
CA ASN A 79 -3.90 10.04 3.66
C ASN A 79 -4.75 9.17 2.74
N ILE A 80 -4.12 8.26 1.99
CA ILE A 80 -4.81 7.22 1.22
C ILE A 80 -4.75 5.92 2.03
N ILE A 81 -5.91 5.34 2.33
CA ILE A 81 -6.04 4.18 3.21
C ILE A 81 -6.79 3.08 2.46
N LEU A 82 -6.18 1.90 2.35
CA LEU A 82 -6.87 0.68 1.93
C LEU A 82 -7.13 -0.19 3.16
N SER A 83 -8.40 -0.54 3.39
CA SER A 83 -8.80 -1.55 4.36
C SER A 83 -9.21 -2.84 3.64
N THR A 84 -8.64 -3.97 4.02
CA THR A 84 -8.98 -5.29 3.50
C THR A 84 -9.44 -6.20 4.64
N GLY A 85 -10.23 -7.23 4.30
CA GLY A 85 -10.79 -8.17 5.28
C GLY A 85 -11.97 -7.62 6.11
N PRO A 86 -12.45 -8.40 7.11
CA PRO A 86 -13.61 -8.06 7.92
C PRO A 86 -13.41 -6.80 8.78
N ALA A 87 -14.49 -6.04 8.97
CA ALA A 87 -14.42 -4.76 9.67
C ALA A 87 -14.16 -4.90 11.18
N ASP A 88 -14.60 -6.01 11.76
CA ASP A 88 -14.70 -6.34 13.19
C ASP A 88 -13.62 -7.33 13.68
N ALA A 89 -12.66 -7.67 12.82
CA ALA A 89 -11.53 -8.52 13.18
C ALA A 89 -10.33 -7.71 13.70
N PRO A 90 -9.41 -8.31 14.48
CA PRO A 90 -8.11 -7.71 14.79
C PRO A 90 -7.37 -7.29 13.51
N ARG A 91 -6.71 -6.13 13.54
CA ARG A 91 -6.07 -5.53 12.35
C ARG A 91 -4.57 -5.37 12.53
N LEU A 92 -3.83 -5.63 11.45
CA LEU A 92 -2.46 -5.17 11.26
C LEU A 92 -2.50 -3.89 10.41
N VAL A 93 -1.85 -2.82 10.89
CA VAL A 93 -1.74 -1.56 10.15
C VAL A 93 -0.29 -1.38 9.72
N VAL A 94 -0.08 -1.23 8.41
CA VAL A 94 1.22 -0.93 7.81
C VAL A 94 1.08 0.39 7.08
N GLY A 95 2.09 1.26 7.20
CA GLY A 95 2.06 2.58 6.60
C GLY A 95 3.41 2.97 6.01
N ALA A 96 3.36 3.82 5.00
CA ALA A 96 4.52 4.47 4.41
C ALA A 96 4.21 5.93 4.11
N VAL A 97 5.24 6.76 4.12
CA VAL A 97 5.10 8.18 3.79
C VAL A 97 5.39 8.36 2.30
N TYR A 98 4.43 8.89 1.55
CA TYR A 98 4.58 9.15 0.11
C TYR A 98 5.09 10.56 -0.22
N LYS A 99 5.14 11.47 0.76
CA LYS A 99 5.75 12.80 0.59
C LYS A 99 7.27 12.66 0.48
N ALA A 100 7.90 13.44 -0.40
CA ALA A 100 9.33 13.48 -0.59
C ALA A 100 9.86 14.90 -0.31
N ILE A 101 10.89 15.00 0.51
CA ILE A 101 11.62 16.26 0.73
C ILE A 101 12.78 16.28 -0.25
N LEU A 102 13.04 17.42 -0.90
CA LEU A 102 14.29 17.64 -1.62
C LEU A 102 15.40 17.66 -0.58
N THR A 103 16.14 16.56 -0.43
CA THR A 103 17.49 16.64 0.13
C THR A 103 18.31 17.28 -0.98
N LEU A 104 18.72 18.54 -0.80
CA LEU A 104 19.79 19.12 -1.61
C LEU A 104 20.96 18.14 -1.52
N ARG A 105 21.22 17.38 -2.57
CA ARG A 105 22.51 16.71 -2.72
C ARG A 105 23.49 17.84 -2.97
N SER A 106 24.22 18.21 -1.91
CA SER A 106 25.45 19.00 -1.98
C SER A 106 26.46 18.32 -2.87
#